data_AF-A0A4Q3IQS8-F1
#
_entry.id   AF-A0A4Q3IQS8-F1
#
_cell.length_a   1.000
_cell.length_b   1.000
_cell.length_c   1.000
_cell.angle_alpha   90.00
_cell.angle_beta   90.00
_cell.angle_gamma   90.00
#
_symmetry.space_group_name_H-M   'P 1'
#
loop_
_entity.id
_entity.type
_entity.pdbx_description
1 polymer ?
#
loop_
_entity_poly.entity_id
_entity_poly.type
_entity_poly.pdbx_seq_one_letter_code
_entity_poly.pdbx_strand_id
1 'polypeptide(L)'
;MRLVTAIVLLVGAVSWTGAAQAACANVDKGWIADSFQISASDLLTLTDIGLGAYLLGYTQGMLISVRAGSDAACVDTLSKCTSGYRVADLVDRLRRYVADNPASARQLASQVTFDAIFGPCLSAPKP
;
A
#
# COMPACT_ATOMS: atom_id res chain seq x y z
N MET A 1 -26.66 -36.12 32.27
CA MET A 1 -26.71 -35.19 31.14
C MET A 1 -26.42 -33.79 31.64
N ARG A 2 -25.23 -33.23 31.35
CA ARG A 2 -24.88 -31.83 31.64
C ARG A 2 -24.47 -31.18 30.34
N LEU A 3 -25.26 -30.18 29.93
CA LEU A 3 -25.05 -29.37 28.73
C LEU A 3 -23.81 -28.47 28.87
N VAL A 4 -22.95 -28.57 27.87
CA VAL A 4 -22.33 -27.50 27.07
C VAL A 4 -22.08 -26.15 27.75
N THR A 5 -20.80 -25.76 27.84
CA THR A 5 -20.39 -24.38 27.53
C THR A 5 -18.97 -24.41 26.96
N ALA A 6 -18.86 -24.66 25.65
CA ALA A 6 -17.64 -24.35 24.91
C ALA A 6 -17.66 -22.85 24.63
N ILE A 7 -16.94 -22.08 25.44
CA ILE A 7 -16.68 -20.66 25.17
C ILE A 7 -15.72 -20.61 23.99
N VAL A 8 -16.27 -20.34 22.81
CA VAL A 8 -15.52 -20.03 21.60
C VAL A 8 -14.97 -18.61 21.77
N LEU A 9 -13.72 -18.49 22.22
CA LEU A 9 -12.91 -17.28 22.12
C LEU A 9 -12.50 -17.09 20.65
N LEU A 10 -13.42 -16.62 19.82
CA LEU A 10 -13.15 -16.08 18.48
C LEU A 10 -13.41 -14.57 18.50
N VAL A 11 -12.59 -13.82 19.22
CA VAL A 11 -12.58 -12.37 19.14
C VAL A 11 -11.12 -11.93 19.03
N GLY A 12 -10.73 -11.45 17.85
CA GLY A 12 -9.50 -10.64 17.78
C GLY A 12 -8.78 -10.49 16.45
N ALA A 13 -9.04 -11.33 15.43
CA ALA A 13 -8.17 -11.33 14.24
C ALA A 13 -8.81 -10.77 12.94
N VAL A 14 -10.09 -10.39 12.93
CA VAL A 14 -10.84 -10.25 11.66
C VAL A 14 -11.16 -8.80 11.23
N SER A 15 -10.94 -7.77 12.05
CA SER A 15 -11.48 -6.44 11.74
C SER A 15 -10.51 -5.41 11.18
N TRP A 16 -9.21 -5.71 11.11
CA TRP A 16 -8.21 -4.67 10.76
C TRP A 16 -8.20 -4.32 9.27
N THR A 17 -8.35 -5.31 8.39
CA THR A 17 -8.33 -5.12 6.93
C THR A 17 -9.59 -4.43 6.41
N GLY A 18 -10.77 -4.76 6.95
CA GLY A 18 -12.02 -4.08 6.61
C GLY A 18 -12.05 -2.61 7.06
N ALA A 19 -11.46 -2.31 8.22
CA ALA A 19 -11.31 -0.94 8.71
C ALA A 19 -10.30 -0.13 7.89
N ALA A 20 -9.19 -0.74 7.49
CA ALA A 20 -8.16 -0.11 6.63
C ALA A 20 -8.70 0.27 5.24
N GLN A 21 -9.48 -0.63 4.63
CA GLN A 21 -10.08 -0.39 3.32
C GLN A 21 -11.18 0.68 3.38
N ALA A 22 -11.98 0.70 4.44
CA ALA A 22 -12.98 1.73 4.66
C ALA A 22 -12.36 3.11 4.94
N ALA A 23 -11.28 3.17 5.71
CA ALA A 23 -10.57 4.42 6.01
C ALA A 23 -10.02 5.06 4.73
N CYS A 24 -9.46 4.26 3.82
CA CYS A 24 -8.90 4.77 2.56
C CYS A 24 -9.87 4.71 1.36
N ALA A 25 -11.17 4.52 1.58
CA ALA A 25 -12.15 4.39 0.49
C ALA A 25 -12.29 5.68 -0.35
N ASN A 26 -11.99 6.84 0.24
CA ASN A 26 -12.10 8.15 -0.40
C ASN A 26 -10.79 8.66 -1.02
N VAL A 27 -9.72 7.85 -1.03
CA VAL A 27 -8.46 8.25 -1.65
C VAL A 27 -8.67 8.41 -3.16
N ASP A 28 -8.43 9.61 -3.67
CA ASP A 28 -8.47 9.88 -5.11
C ASP A 28 -7.26 9.24 -5.81
N LYS A 29 -7.51 8.09 -6.45
CA LYS A 29 -6.50 7.38 -7.25
C LYS A 29 -6.11 8.13 -8.53
N GLY A 30 -6.93 9.07 -9.00
CA GLY A 30 -6.60 9.97 -10.11
C GLY A 30 -5.46 10.93 -9.73
N TRP A 31 -5.50 11.49 -8.53
CA TRP A 31 -4.41 12.33 -8.01
C TRP A 31 -3.10 11.55 -7.86
N ILE A 32 -3.18 10.29 -7.39
CA ILE A 32 -2.03 9.39 -7.34
C ILE A 32 -1.40 9.27 -8.73
N ALA A 33 -2.20 9.05 -9.77
CA ALA A 33 -1.75 8.92 -11.15
C ALA A 33 -0.96 10.15 -11.64
N ASP A 34 -1.42 11.37 -11.31
CA ASP A 34 -0.84 12.62 -11.80
C ASP A 34 0.49 13.01 -11.14
N SER A 35 0.85 12.38 -10.02
CA SER A 35 2.06 12.74 -9.26
C SER A 35 3.39 12.43 -9.97
N PHE A 36 3.40 11.44 -10.88
CA PHE A 36 4.61 11.05 -11.61
C PHE A 36 4.26 10.28 -12.90
N GLN A 37 4.42 10.95 -14.04
CA GLN A 37 3.92 10.48 -15.34
C GLN A 37 4.93 9.70 -16.19
N ILE A 38 5.73 8.82 -15.56
CA ILE A 38 6.55 7.83 -16.29
C ILE A 38 5.98 6.42 -16.11
N SER A 39 6.39 5.49 -16.96
CA SER A 39 6.00 4.08 -16.80
C SER A 39 6.74 3.44 -15.62
N ALA A 40 6.13 2.40 -15.02
CA ALA A 40 6.83 1.61 -14.01
C ALA A 40 8.09 0.94 -14.56
N SER A 41 8.10 0.53 -15.84
CA SER A 41 9.31 0.02 -16.49
C SER A 41 10.44 1.04 -16.54
N ASP A 42 10.14 2.31 -16.84
CA ASP A 42 11.15 3.37 -16.86
C ASP A 42 11.68 3.64 -15.45
N LEU A 43 10.78 3.66 -14.45
CA LEU A 43 11.16 3.81 -13.04
C LEU A 43 12.12 2.70 -12.60
N LEU A 44 11.89 1.46 -13.04
CA LEU A 44 12.73 0.30 -12.70
C LEU A 44 14.12 0.32 -13.36
N THR A 45 14.38 1.22 -14.32
CA THR A 45 15.73 1.42 -14.88
C THR A 45 16.66 2.21 -13.95
N LEU A 46 16.11 2.86 -12.92
CA LEU A 46 16.91 3.59 -11.95
C LEU A 46 17.83 2.65 -11.15
N THR A 47 18.95 3.19 -10.69
CA THR A 47 19.80 2.52 -9.71
C THR A 47 19.02 2.25 -8.42
N ASP A 48 19.46 1.30 -7.61
CA ASP A 48 18.82 1.02 -6.30
C ASP A 48 18.72 2.27 -5.42
N ILE A 49 19.74 3.13 -5.48
CA ILE A 49 19.75 4.40 -4.74
C ILE A 49 18.69 5.36 -5.30
N GLY A 50 18.63 5.53 -6.62
CA GLY A 50 17.65 6.42 -7.26
C GLY A 50 16.22 5.94 -7.06
N LEU A 51 15.98 4.64 -7.25
CA LEU A 51 14.70 4.00 -7.01
C LEU A 51 14.28 4.10 -5.54
N GLY A 52 15.21 3.85 -4.62
CA GLY A 52 14.97 3.98 -3.19
C GLY A 52 14.63 5.41 -2.77
N ALA A 53 15.32 6.41 -3.32
CA ALA A 53 15.03 7.81 -3.05
C ALA A 53 13.64 8.22 -3.55
N TYR A 54 13.27 7.79 -4.76
CA TYR A 54 11.93 7.98 -5.31
C TYR A 54 10.87 7.36 -4.39
N LEU A 55 11.04 6.08 -4.02
CA LEU A 55 10.06 5.35 -3.21
C LEU A 55 9.90 5.96 -1.82
N LEU A 56 11.00 6.35 -1.17
CA LEU A 56 10.95 7.03 0.11
C LEU A 56 10.20 8.36 0.00
N GLY A 57 10.53 9.17 -1.00
CA GLY A 57 9.88 10.46 -1.24
C GLY A 57 8.38 10.30 -1.53
N TYR A 58 8.02 9.32 -2.36
CA TYR A 58 6.64 8.99 -2.68
C TYR A 58 5.87 8.56 -1.43
N THR A 59 6.39 7.60 -0.66
CA THR A 59 5.75 7.10 0.58
C THR A 59 5.58 8.24 1.60
N GLN A 60 6.63 9.03 1.86
CA GLN A 60 6.52 10.16 2.79
C GLN A 60 5.55 11.24 2.28
N GLY A 61 5.55 11.50 0.98
CA GLY A 61 4.60 12.40 0.34
C GLY A 61 3.15 11.96 0.58
N MET A 62 2.86 10.66 0.43
CA MET A 62 1.53 10.11 0.72
C MET A 62 1.13 10.26 2.20
N LEU A 63 2.07 10.07 3.13
CA LEU A 63 1.79 10.16 4.57
C LEU A 63 1.61 11.61 5.07
N ILE A 64 2.25 12.57 4.42
CA ILE A 64 2.18 13.99 4.80
C ILE A 64 1.05 14.70 4.02
N SER A 65 0.63 14.16 2.89
CA SER A 65 -0.41 14.75 2.05
C SER A 65 -1.81 14.51 2.63
N VAL A 66 -2.21 15.38 3.57
CA VAL A 66 -3.63 15.67 3.85
C VAL A 66 -4.41 16.11 2.59
N ARG A 67 -3.72 16.41 1.48
CA ARG A 67 -4.29 16.78 0.17
C ARG A 67 -4.78 15.59 -0.66
N ALA A 68 -4.45 14.34 -0.33
CA ALA A 68 -4.97 13.16 -1.03
C ALA A 68 -6.45 12.85 -0.70
N GLY A 69 -7.20 13.82 -0.16
CA GLY A 69 -8.57 13.64 0.36
C GLY A 69 -8.69 12.62 1.50
N SER A 70 -7.54 12.17 2.00
CA SER A 70 -7.43 11.07 2.96
C SER A 70 -7.71 11.62 4.35
N ASP A 71 -8.75 11.09 5.00
CA ASP A 71 -8.97 11.38 6.41
C ASP A 71 -7.78 10.90 7.26
N ALA A 72 -7.67 11.40 8.49
CA ALA A 72 -6.57 11.04 9.40
C ALA A 72 -6.48 9.52 9.64
N ALA A 73 -7.61 8.78 9.50
CA ALA A 73 -7.64 7.33 9.65
C ALA A 73 -6.98 6.61 8.47
N CYS A 74 -7.13 7.12 7.24
CA CYS A 74 -6.40 6.58 6.09
C CYS A 74 -4.90 6.84 6.23
N VAL A 75 -4.50 8.06 6.60
CA VAL A 75 -3.07 8.37 6.81
C VAL A 75 -2.46 7.48 7.90
N ASP A 76 -3.17 7.26 9.01
CA ASP A 76 -2.75 6.32 10.06
C ASP A 76 -2.64 4.88 9.54
N THR A 77 -3.59 4.45 8.70
CA THR A 77 -3.56 3.13 8.05
C THR A 77 -2.33 2.98 7.14
N LEU A 78 -2.05 3.95 6.27
CA LEU A 78 -0.88 3.95 5.37
C LEU A 78 0.43 4.04 6.17
N SER A 79 0.44 4.81 7.26
CA SER A 79 1.59 4.95 8.15
C SER A 79 1.91 3.61 8.81
N LYS A 80 0.91 2.93 9.37
CA LYS A 80 1.08 1.60 9.95
C LYS A 80 1.48 0.55 8.91
N CYS A 81 0.95 0.64 7.69
CA CYS A 81 1.31 -0.24 6.58
C CYS A 81 2.81 -0.22 6.25
N THR A 82 3.42 0.95 6.36
CA THR A 82 4.84 1.17 6.03
C THR A 82 5.73 1.27 7.26
N SER A 83 5.16 1.11 8.46
CA SER A 83 5.89 1.15 9.71
C SER A 83 6.95 0.05 9.74
N GLY A 84 8.21 0.44 9.95
CA GLY A 84 9.34 -0.47 9.98
C GLY A 84 9.89 -0.88 8.61
N TYR A 85 9.33 -0.40 7.50
CA TYR A 85 9.96 -0.60 6.19
C TYR A 85 11.21 0.24 6.06
N ARG A 86 12.29 -0.39 5.60
CA ARG A 86 13.50 0.27 5.14
C ARG A 86 13.36 0.54 3.64
N VAL A 87 14.21 1.43 3.12
CA VAL A 87 14.24 1.75 1.68
C VAL A 87 14.43 0.51 0.82
N ALA A 88 15.30 -0.42 1.23
CA ALA A 88 15.49 -1.70 0.54
C ALA A 88 14.18 -2.53 0.45
N ASP A 89 13.38 -2.52 1.52
CA ASP A 89 12.13 -3.28 1.56
C ASP A 89 11.08 -2.67 0.61
N LEU A 90 11.09 -1.35 0.41
CA LEU A 90 10.26 -0.65 -0.58
C LEU A 90 10.67 -1.03 -2.01
N VAL A 91 11.98 -1.00 -2.30
CA VAL A 91 12.54 -1.38 -3.61
C VAL A 91 12.17 -2.81 -3.96
N ASP A 92 12.38 -3.74 -3.02
CA ASP A 92 12.07 -5.16 -3.22
C ASP A 92 10.59 -5.42 -3.43
N ARG A 93 9.71 -4.65 -2.78
CA ARG A 93 8.25 -4.76 -2.96
C ARG A 93 7.82 -4.32 -4.36
N LEU A 94 8.29 -3.16 -4.83
CA LEU A 94 7.95 -2.67 -6.17
C LEU A 94 8.44 -3.65 -7.24
N ARG A 95 9.69 -4.11 -7.14
CA ARG A 95 10.27 -5.06 -8.11
C ARG A 95 9.49 -6.36 -8.16
N ARG A 96 9.17 -6.95 -7.01
CA ARG A 96 8.34 -8.16 -6.94
C ARG A 96 6.96 -7.94 -7.51
N TYR A 97 6.30 -6.84 -7.15
CA TYR A 97 4.97 -6.52 -7.68
C TYR A 97 4.96 -6.47 -9.21
N VAL A 98 5.91 -5.80 -9.84
CA VAL A 98 5.98 -5.71 -11.31
C VAL A 98 6.35 -7.05 -11.95
N ALA A 99 7.23 -7.84 -11.31
CA ALA A 99 7.56 -9.18 -11.76
C ALA A 99 6.35 -10.13 -11.73
N ASP A 100 5.57 -10.08 -10.66
CA ASP A 100 4.36 -10.89 -10.47
C ASP A 100 3.19 -10.39 -11.34
N ASN A 101 3.21 -9.10 -11.73
CA ASN A 101 2.17 -8.43 -12.51
C ASN A 101 2.78 -7.74 -13.74
N PRO A 102 3.26 -8.47 -14.77
CA PRO A 102 4.01 -7.89 -15.88
C PRO A 102 3.24 -6.84 -16.69
N ALA A 103 1.90 -6.90 -16.69
CA ALA A 103 1.06 -5.87 -17.31
C ALA A 103 1.18 -4.50 -16.61
N SER A 104 1.52 -4.46 -15.32
CA SER A 104 1.73 -3.23 -14.56
C SER A 104 2.97 -2.46 -15.01
N ALA A 105 3.94 -3.10 -15.66
CA ALA A 105 5.16 -2.43 -16.12
C ALA A 105 4.87 -1.23 -17.04
N ARG A 106 3.79 -1.29 -17.83
CA ARG A 106 3.37 -0.21 -18.74
C ARG A 106 2.45 0.83 -18.12
N GLN A 107 2.02 0.62 -16.87
CA GLN A 107 1.18 1.56 -16.15
C GLN A 107 2.03 2.69 -15.56
N LEU A 108 1.36 3.74 -15.08
CA LEU A 108 2.02 4.87 -14.44
C LEU A 108 2.74 4.41 -13.17
N ALA A 109 3.99 4.82 -13.03
CA ALA A 109 4.87 4.47 -11.92
C ALA A 109 4.25 4.82 -10.56
N SER A 110 3.54 5.94 -10.47
CA SER A 110 2.83 6.37 -9.26
C SER A 110 1.72 5.41 -8.84
N GLN A 111 0.90 4.93 -9.79
CA GLN A 111 -0.17 3.95 -9.53
C GLN A 111 0.42 2.61 -9.08
N VAL A 112 1.41 2.12 -9.83
CA VAL A 112 2.07 0.84 -9.53
C VAL A 112 2.79 0.90 -8.18
N THR A 113 3.41 2.03 -7.85
CA THR A 113 4.05 2.24 -6.54
C THR A 113 3.03 2.21 -5.42
N PHE A 114 1.87 2.87 -5.58
CA PHE A 114 0.81 2.82 -4.59
C PHE A 114 0.32 1.40 -4.36
N ASP A 115 0.01 0.68 -5.43
CA ASP A 115 -0.51 -0.69 -5.35
C ASP A 115 0.53 -1.65 -4.77
N ALA A 116 1.81 -1.51 -5.13
CA ALA A 116 2.87 -2.36 -4.61
C ALA A 116 3.18 -2.14 -3.12
N ILE A 117 3.14 -0.88 -2.67
CA ILE A 117 3.54 -0.52 -1.30
C ILE A 117 2.36 -0.58 -0.33
N PHE A 118 1.21 -0.04 -0.72
CA PHE A 118 0.04 0.11 0.16
C PHE A 118 -1.09 -0.87 -0.17
N GLY A 119 -1.21 -1.32 -1.43
CA GLY A 119 -2.25 -2.26 -1.86
C GLY A 119 -2.43 -3.49 -0.95
N PRO A 120 -1.36 -4.18 -0.50
CA PRO A 120 -1.45 -5.32 0.40
C PRO A 120 -2.06 -5.01 1.77
N CYS A 121 -1.97 -3.76 2.23
CA CYS A 121 -2.55 -3.33 3.50
C CYS A 121 -4.00 -2.86 3.37
N LEU A 122 -4.39 -2.47 2.16
CA LEU A 122 -5.71 -1.92 1.85
C LEU A 122 -6.67 -2.97 1.29
N SER A 123 -6.17 -4.14 0.90
CA SER A 123 -6.98 -5.26 0.40
C SER A 123 -6.93 -6.40 1.42
N ALA A 124 -8.09 -6.96 1.80
CA ALA A 124 -8.10 -8.22 2.53
C ALA A 124 -7.36 -9.30 1.70
N PRO A 125 -6.64 -10.25 2.33
CA PRO A 125 -6.17 -11.42 1.61
C PRO A 125 -7.37 -12.06 0.91
N LYS A 126 -7.25 -12.26 -0.41
CA LYS A 126 -8.27 -12.94 -1.20
C LYS A 126 -8.56 -14.30 -0.54
N PRO A 127 -9.83 -14.64 -0.25
CA PRO A 127 -10.18 -15.96 0.30
C PRO A 127 -9.74 -17.09 -0.64
#